data_AF-A0A497LZ79-F1
#
_entry.id   AF-A0A497LZ79-F1
#
_cell.length_a   1.000
_cell.length_b   1.000
_cell.length_c   1.000
_cell.angle_alpha   90.00
_cell.angle_beta   90.00
_cell.angle_gamma   90.00
#
_symmetry.space_group_name_H-M   'P 1'
#
loop_
_entity.id
_entity.type
_entity.pdbx_description
1 polymer ?
#
loop_
_entity_poly.entity_id
_entity_poly.type
_entity_poly.pdbx_seq_one_letter_code
_entity_poly.pdbx_strand_id
1 'polypeptide(L)' 'MKALSEEDAQQIALEYIKKRKNVEKIHVLTVQQKDGVWIISGTCPIDLQGHPWTERFEVVVDQKGKIKTTDFALL' A
#
# COMPACT_ATOMS: atom_id res chain seq x y z
N MET A 1 21.39 9.19 -9.05
CA MET A 1 20.44 8.27 -8.37
C MET A 1 19.27 8.05 -9.32
N LYS A 2 18.89 6.80 -9.58
CA LYS A 2 17.71 6.48 -10.39
C LYS A 2 16.46 6.83 -9.58
N ALA A 3 15.51 7.52 -10.19
CA ALA A 3 14.19 7.71 -9.58
C ALA A 3 13.51 6.35 -9.43
N LEU A 4 12.78 6.16 -8.33
CA LEU A 4 12.01 4.94 -8.08
C LEU A 4 10.91 4.83 -9.12
N SER A 5 10.80 3.68 -9.80
CA SER A 5 9.74 3.44 -10.78
C SER A 5 8.38 3.26 -10.09
N GLU A 6 7.31 3.42 -10.85
CA GLU A 6 5.95 3.13 -10.38
C GLU A 6 5.83 1.68 -9.91
N GLU A 7 6.35 0.74 -10.71
CA GLU A 7 6.32 -0.70 -10.45
C GLU A 7 7.07 -1.06 -9.16
N ASP A 8 8.26 -0.49 -8.95
CA ASP A 8 9.04 -0.70 -7.72
C ASP A 8 8.29 -0.11 -6.50
N ALA A 9 7.73 1.09 -6.63
CA ALA A 9 6.98 1.73 -5.54
C ALA A 9 5.73 0.92 -5.16
N GLN A 10 5.00 0.43 -6.16
CA GLN A 10 3.86 -0.45 -5.97
C GLN A 10 4.29 -1.76 -5.29
N GLN A 11 5.37 -2.39 -5.73
CA GLN A 11 5.86 -3.63 -5.13
C GLN A 11 6.24 -3.43 -3.65
N ILE A 12 6.95 -2.34 -3.33
CA ILE A 12 7.32 -1.98 -1.95
C ILE A 12 6.06 -1.84 -1.07
N ALA A 13 5.05 -1.12 -1.57
CA ALA A 13 3.80 -0.94 -0.84
C ALA A 13 3.08 -2.28 -0.63
N LEU A 14 2.95 -3.10 -1.67
CA LEU A 14 2.29 -4.40 -1.60
C LEU A 14 2.98 -5.34 -0.61
N GLU A 15 4.31 -5.48 -0.68
CA GLU A 15 5.05 -6.33 0.26
C GLU A 15 4.88 -5.88 1.71
N TYR A 16 4.84 -4.57 1.94
CA TYR A 16 4.60 -4.01 3.26
C TYR A 16 3.20 -4.36 3.79
N ILE A 17 2.16 -4.19 2.96
CA ILE A 17 0.79 -4.52 3.35
C ILE A 17 0.65 -6.02 3.63
N LYS A 18 1.19 -6.89 2.76
CA LYS A 18 1.17 -8.34 2.96
C LYS A 18 1.77 -8.74 4.30
N LYS A 19 2.93 -8.18 4.65
CA LYS A 19 3.62 -8.44 5.93
C LYS A 19 2.86 -7.86 7.12
N ARG A 20 2.34 -6.63 7.01
CA ARG A 20 1.70 -5.93 8.13
C ARG A 20 0.30 -6.47 8.45
N LYS A 21 -0.47 -6.86 7.45
CA LYS A 21 -1.85 -7.34 7.61
C LYS A 21 -1.97 -8.86 7.54
N ASN A 22 -0.90 -9.57 7.21
CA ASN A 22 -0.90 -11.02 6.99
C ASN A 22 -1.93 -11.45 5.93
N VAL A 23 -1.93 -10.73 4.80
CA VAL A 23 -2.87 -10.91 3.69
C VAL A 23 -2.10 -11.26 2.42
N GLU A 24 -2.65 -12.13 1.57
CA GLU A 24 -2.04 -12.44 0.27
C GLU A 24 -2.68 -11.66 -0.88
N LYS A 25 -3.99 -11.41 -0.77
CA LYS A 25 -4.79 -10.73 -1.80
C LYS A 25 -4.83 -9.25 -1.50
N ILE A 26 -4.34 -8.44 -2.43
CA ILE A 26 -4.41 -6.98 -2.37
C ILE A 26 -4.94 -6.49 -3.70
N HIS A 27 -5.90 -5.57 -3.67
CA HIS A 27 -6.40 -4.89 -4.86
C HIS A 27 -5.90 -3.45 -4.86
N VAL A 28 -5.02 -3.13 -5.81
CA VAL A 28 -4.53 -1.75 -5.99
C VAL A 28 -5.58 -0.97 -6.78
N LEU A 29 -5.98 0.18 -6.26
CA LEU A 29 -6.95 1.07 -6.90
C LEU A 29 -6.25 2.20 -7.65
N THR A 30 -5.24 2.81 -7.02
CA THR A 30 -4.51 3.94 -7.63
C THR A 30 -3.03 3.88 -7.29
N VAL A 31 -2.19 4.24 -8.25
CA VAL A 31 -0.78 4.58 -8.03
C VAL A 31 -0.57 5.97 -8.60
N GLN A 32 -0.08 6.90 -7.78
CA GLN A 32 0.09 8.29 -8.17
C GLN A 32 1.43 8.82 -7.69
N GLN A 33 2.12 9.58 -8.53
CA GLN A 33 3.30 10.34 -8.11
C GLN A 33 2.89 11.80 -7.87
N LYS A 34 3.16 12.30 -6.66
CA LYS A 34 2.84 13.68 -6.28
C LYS A 34 3.93 14.23 -5.37
N ASP A 35 4.39 15.45 -5.62
CA ASP A 35 5.39 16.13 -4.78
C ASP A 35 6.66 15.29 -4.49
N GLY A 36 7.09 14.47 -5.46
CA GLY A 36 8.25 13.61 -5.31
C GLY A 36 8.05 12.38 -4.40
N VAL A 37 6.81 12.03 -4.05
CA VAL A 37 6.46 10.75 -3.41
C VAL A 37 5.50 9.95 -4.28
N TRP A 38 5.48 8.65 -4.07
CA TRP A 38 4.50 7.73 -4.61
C TRP A 38 3.40 7.48 -3.58
N ILE A 39 2.15 7.59 -3.99
CA ILE A 39 0.96 7.34 -3.18
C ILE A 39 0.25 6.14 -3.80
N ILE A 40 0.22 5.02 -3.08
CA ILE A 40 -0.39 3.78 -3.50
C ILE A 40 -1.62 3.57 -2.61
N SER A 41 -2.80 3.48 -3.22
CA SER A 41 -4.04 3.19 -2.49
C SER A 41 -4.72 1.95 -3.04
N GLY A 42 -5.45 1.27 -2.18
CA GLY A 42 -6.13 0.04 -2.55
C GLY A 42 -6.96 -0.52 -1.42
N THR A 43 -7.39 -1.76 -1.58
CA THR A 43 -8.11 -2.52 -0.56
C THR A 43 -7.46 -3.87 -0.33
N CYS A 44 -7.60 -4.38 0.88
CA CYS A 44 -7.23 -5.75 1.22
C CYS A 44 -8.30 -6.39 2.12
N PRO A 45 -8.55 -7.69 1.98
CA PRO A 45 -9.43 -8.41 2.89
C PRO A 45 -8.71 -8.63 4.21
N ILE A 46 -9.37 -8.36 5.33
CA ILE A 46 -8.87 -8.65 6.67
C ILE A 46 -9.88 -9.52 7.41
N ASP A 47 -9.40 -10.31 8.36
CA ASP A 47 -10.27 -11.02 9.29
C ASP A 47 -10.38 -10.22 10.59
N LEU A 48 -11.61 -9.89 10.98
CA LEU A 48 -11.90 -9.33 12.29
C LEU A 48 -12.88 -10.25 13.01
N GLN A 49 -12.39 -10.90 14.07
CA GLN A 49 -13.19 -11.81 14.91
C GLN A 49 -13.81 -12.98 14.12
N GLY A 50 -13.12 -13.51 13.10
CA GLY A 50 -13.62 -14.59 12.26
C GLY A 50 -14.56 -14.15 11.14
N HIS A 51 -14.69 -12.85 10.90
CA HIS A 51 -15.49 -12.29 9.81
C HIS A 51 -14.60 -11.58 8.78
N PRO A 52 -14.81 -11.83 7.48
CA PRO A 52 -14.07 -11.15 6.42
C PRO A 52 -14.59 -9.72 6.24
N TRP A 53 -13.69 -8.75 6.32
CA TRP A 53 -13.94 -7.33 6.03
C TRP A 53 -13.03 -6.84 4.93
N THR A 54 -13.40 -5.73 4.31
CA THR A 54 -12.53 -5.01 3.38
C THR A 54 -11.98 -3.78 4.08
N GLU A 55 -10.66 -3.63 4.07
CA GLU A 55 -9.99 -2.46 4.60
C GLU A 55 -9.32 -1.73 3.45
N ARG A 56 -9.55 -0.42 3.36
CA ARG A 56 -8.81 0.47 2.47
C ARG A 56 -7.44 0.77 3.10
N PHE A 57 -6.43 0.86 2.26
CA PHE A 57 -5.11 1.34 2.65
C PHE A 57 -4.64 2.49 1.74
N GLU A 58 -3.76 3.30 2.29
CA GLU A 58 -2.93 4.24 1.54
C GLU A 58 -1.48 4.16 2.07
N VAL A 59 -0.51 4.05 1.16
CA VAL A 59 0.91 3.97 1.49
C VAL A 59 1.65 5.05 0.70
N VAL A 60 2.43 5.85 1.42
CA VAL A 60 3.28 6.89 0.84
C VAL A 60 4.74 6.42 0.84
N VAL A 61 5.39 6.38 -0.32
CA VAL A 61 6.76 5.92 -0.53
C VAL A 61 7.61 7.05 -1.11
N ASP A 62 8.79 7.32 -0.55
CA ASP A 62 9.71 8.32 -1.13
C ASP A 62 10.52 7.77 -2.32
N GLN A 63 11.21 8.65 -3.04
CA GLN A 63 12.09 8.26 -4.17
C GLN A 63 13.24 7.30 -3.80
N LYS A 64 13.49 7.07 -2.51
CA LYS A 64 14.50 6.13 -2.02
C LYS A 64 13.89 4.77 -1.65
N GLY A 65 12.59 4.58 -1.88
CA GLY A 65 11.86 3.35 -1.53
C GLY A 65 11.49 3.25 -0.05
N LYS A 66 11.58 4.34 0.73
CA LYS A 66 11.19 4.33 2.13
C LYS A 66 9.73 4.69 2.29
N ILE A 67 9.01 3.88 3.06
CA ILE A 67 7.63 4.19 3.48
C ILE A 67 7.68 5.36 4.46
N LYS A 68 6.93 6.42 4.15
CA LYS A 68 6.79 7.62 4.97
C LYS A 68 5.58 7.56 5.88
N THR A 69 4.44 7.20 5.30
CA THR A 69 3.14 7.24 5.96
C THR A 69 2.29 6.09 5.48
N THR A 70 1.43 5.59 6.36
CA THR A 70 0.46 4.54 6.06
C THR A 70 -0.85 4.88 6.74
N ASP A 71 -1.94 4.81 6.00
CA ASP A 71 -3.30 5.00 6.52
C ASP A 71 -4.14 3.76 6.22
N PHE A 72 -5.05 3.43 7.15
CA PHE A 72 -5.92 2.27 7.08
C PHE A 72 -7.31 2.64 7.56
N ALA A 73 -8.32 2.31 6.77
CA ALA A 73 -9.71 2.58 7.09
C ALA A 73 -10.59 1.38 6.74
N LEU A 74 -11.40 0.94 7.70
CA LEU A 74 -12.45 -0.05 7.47
C LEU A 74 -13.52 0.52 6.53
N LEU A 75 -13.97 -0.31 5.59
CA LEU A 75 -15.10 -0.02 4.71
C LEU A 75 -16.38 -0.69 5.22
#